data_AF-A0A453ATB4-F1
#
_entry.id   AF-A0A453ATB4-F1
#
_cell.length_a   1.000
_cell.length_b   1.000
_cell.length_c   1.000
_cell.angle_alpha   90.00
_cell.angle_beta   90.00
_cell.angle_gamma   90.00
#
_symmetry.space_group_name_H-M   'P 1'
#
loop_
_entity.id
_entity.type
_entity.pdbx_description
1 polymer ?
#
loop_
_entity_poly.entity_id
_entity_poly.type
_entity_poly.pdbx_seq_one_letter_code
_entity_poly.pdbx_strand_id
1 'polypeptide(L)'
;MNAVVKGLKSVEDVDVVINDEKLSCTPMSVLGGDTKRKKIYVRLLLSIDRHETTSAALDTVNLAMEMKDQGVIGIDLSGNPVVGEWETYLPAL
;
A
#
# COMPACT_ATOMS: atom_id res chain seq x y z
N MET A 1 6.65 9.19 -2.29
CA MET A 1 6.45 8.03 -1.39
C MET A 1 7.10 8.20 0.00
N ASN A 2 8.36 8.63 0.12
CA ASN A 2 9.03 8.81 1.42
C ASN A 2 8.21 9.63 2.45
N ALA A 3 7.48 10.64 1.98
CA ALA A 3 6.58 11.44 2.82
C ALA A 3 5.46 10.61 3.46
N VAL A 4 4.87 9.64 2.75
CA VAL A 4 3.79 8.77 3.25
C VAL A 4 4.33 7.82 4.31
N VAL A 5 5.44 7.13 4.00
CA VAL A 5 6.09 6.22 4.96
C VAL A 5 6.53 6.97 6.22
N LYS A 6 7.08 8.18 6.05
CA LYS A 6 7.44 9.05 7.19
C LYS A 6 6.21 9.48 7.98
N GLY A 7 5.12 9.86 7.32
CA GLY A 7 3.86 10.24 7.95
C GLY A 7 3.25 9.11 8.76
N LEU A 8 3.21 7.89 8.19
CA LEU A 8 2.72 6.71 8.90
C LEU A 8 3.60 6.34 10.10
N LYS A 9 4.93 6.48 9.98
CA LYS A 9 5.87 6.26 11.08
C LYS A 9 5.83 7.36 12.16
N SER A 10 5.25 8.52 11.87
CA SER A 10 5.12 9.65 12.79
C SER A 10 3.93 9.49 13.76
N VAL A 11 3.07 8.49 13.60
CA VAL A 11 1.87 8.32 14.43
C VAL A 11 2.24 7.69 15.78
N GLU A 12 1.86 8.37 16.87
CA GLU A 12 2.19 7.97 18.25
C GLU A 12 1.05 7.24 18.98
N ASP A 13 -0.17 7.23 18.43
CA ASP A 13 -1.34 6.61 19.06
C ASP A 13 -1.49 5.11 18.75
N VAL A 14 -0.83 4.61 17.71
CA VAL A 14 -1.03 3.26 17.16
C VAL A 14 0.29 2.69 16.65
N ASP A 15 0.62 1.43 16.99
CA ASP A 15 1.79 0.75 16.45
C ASP A 15 1.56 0.36 14.99
N VAL A 16 2.25 1.05 14.08
CA VAL A 16 2.12 0.83 12.63
C VAL A 16 3.17 -0.14 12.13
N VAL A 17 2.73 -1.23 11.51
CA VAL A 17 3.60 -2.27 10.94
C VAL A 17 3.41 -2.34 9.42
N ILE A 18 4.39 -1.83 8.68
CA ILE A 18 4.34 -1.70 7.21
C ILE A 18 4.94 -2.92 6.50
N ASN A 19 5.99 -3.52 7.07
CA ASN A 19 6.73 -4.59 6.41
C ASN A 19 7.09 -5.70 7.41
N ASP A 20 6.14 -6.60 7.64
CA ASP A 20 6.33 -7.78 8.49
C ASP A 20 6.29 -9.01 7.59
N GLU A 21 7.47 -9.52 7.25
CA GLU A 21 7.61 -10.77 6.49
C GLU A 21 7.17 -11.99 7.32
N LYS A 22 6.97 -11.81 8.63
CA LYS A 22 6.36 -12.78 9.53
C LYS A 22 5.06 -12.23 10.08
N LEU A 23 3.99 -12.32 9.28
CA LEU A 23 2.65 -12.49 9.86
C LEU A 23 2.57 -13.86 10.56
N SER A 24 3.34 -14.07 11.63
CA SER A 24 3.00 -15.10 12.60
C SER A 24 1.81 -14.56 13.36
N CYS A 25 0.63 -15.07 13.02
CA CYS A 25 -0.59 -14.88 13.80
C CYS A 25 -0.30 -15.30 15.24
N THR A 26 0.09 -14.35 16.08
CA THR A 26 0.17 -14.56 17.53
C THR A 26 -1.27 -14.46 18.03
N PRO A 27 -1.77 -15.43 18.81
CA PRO A 27 -3.16 -15.43 19.22
C PRO A 27 -3.50 -14.17 20.01
N MET A 28 -4.64 -13.58 19.66
CA MET A 28 -5.27 -12.45 20.32
C MET A 28 -5.80 -12.88 21.70
N SER A 29 -4.93 -13.21 22.66
CA SER A 29 -5.40 -13.54 24.02
C SER A 29 -4.34 -13.35 25.08
N VAL A 30 -4.07 -12.09 25.45
CA VAL A 30 -3.90 -11.71 26.86
C VAL A 30 -4.59 -10.37 27.07
N LEU A 31 -5.89 -10.44 27.33
CA LEU A 31 -6.70 -9.40 27.94
C LEU A 31 -6.22 -9.19 29.38
N GLY A 32 -5.11 -8.46 29.52
CA GLY A 32 -4.64 -7.90 30.79
C GLY A 32 -4.66 -6.38 30.62
N GLY A 33 -5.52 -5.73 31.40
CA GLY A 33 -5.85 -4.31 31.31
C GLY A 33 -4.67 -3.38 31.51
N ASP A 34 -4.08 -2.97 30.40
CA ASP A 34 -3.39 -1.71 30.24
C ASP A 34 -4.00 -1.03 29.02
N THR A 35 -3.94 0.30 28.94
CA THR A 35 -4.27 1.09 27.75
C THR A 35 -3.28 0.77 26.61
N LYS A 36 -3.30 -0.48 26.13
CA LYS A 36 -2.36 -0.99 25.13
C LYS A 36 -2.68 -0.31 23.82
N ARG A 37 -1.69 0.46 23.35
CA ARG A 37 -1.64 1.10 22.04
C ARG A 37 -2.16 0.11 20.99
N LYS A 38 -3.13 0.53 20.18
CA LYS A 38 -3.72 -0.34 19.14
C LYS A 38 -2.63 -0.66 18.12
N LYS A 39 -2.66 -1.84 17.51
CA LYS A 39 -1.72 -2.25 16.45
C LYS A 39 -2.44 -2.25 15.11
N ILE A 40 -1.82 -1.67 14.08
CA ILE A 40 -2.33 -1.66 12.70
C ILE A 40 -1.27 -2.23 11.76
N TYR A 41 -1.70 -3.19 10.94
CA TYR A 41 -0.90 -3.73 9.85
C TYR A 41 -1.28 -2.99 8.57
N VAL A 42 -0.29 -2.43 7.90
CA VAL A 42 -0.49 -1.62 6.69
C VAL A 42 0.18 -2.30 5.52
N ARG A 43 -0.51 -2.34 4.39
CA ARG A 43 0.00 -2.70 3.08
C ARG A 43 -0.46 -1.64 2.09
N LEU A 44 0.29 -1.49 1.02
CA LEU A 44 0.13 -0.39 0.06
C LEU A 44 -0.19 -0.96 -1.31
N LEU A 45 -1.13 -0.30 -1.98
CA LEU A 45 -1.40 -0.48 -3.40
C LEU A 45 -1.00 0.81 -4.10
N LEU A 46 -0.31 0.73 -5.24
CA LEU A 46 -0.09 1.89 -6.08
C LEU A 46 -1.21 1.95 -7.11
N SER A 47 -1.94 3.05 -7.12
CA SER A 47 -3.06 3.25 -8.05
C SER A 47 -2.57 3.90 -9.35
N ILE A 48 -2.93 3.31 -10.47
CA ILE A 48 -2.88 3.92 -11.80
C ILE A 48 -4.18 4.72 -11.97
N ASP A 49 -4.05 6.00 -12.32
CA ASP A 49 -5.20 6.85 -12.66
C ASP A 49 -5.58 6.68 -14.14
N ARG A 50 -6.87 6.52 -14.44
CA ARG A 50 -7.40 6.40 -15.81
C ARG A 50 -7.22 7.64 -16.70
N HIS A 51 -6.76 8.76 -16.17
CA HIS A 51 -6.33 9.89 -17.00
C HIS A 51 -4.91 9.70 -17.57
N GLU A 52 -4.15 8.73 -17.06
CA GLU A 52 -2.74 8.56 -17.38
C GLU A 52 -2.52 7.73 -18.65
N THR A 53 -1.29 7.86 -19.17
CA THR A 53 -0.82 7.15 -20.37
C THR A 53 -0.27 5.75 -20.03
N THR A 54 -0.14 4.88 -21.04
CA THR A 54 0.50 3.56 -20.89
C THR A 54 1.91 3.65 -20.30
N SER A 55 2.70 4.66 -20.68
CA SER A 55 4.07 4.84 -20.14
C SER A 55 4.03 5.11 -18.64
N ALA A 56 3.16 6.02 -18.19
CA ALA A 56 3.01 6.34 -16.77
C ALA A 56 2.47 5.15 -15.96
N ALA A 57 1.59 4.35 -16.55
CA ALA A 57 1.12 3.09 -15.96
C ALA A 57 2.29 2.09 -15.76
N LEU A 58 3.14 1.90 -16.77
CA LEU A 58 4.33 1.05 -16.67
C LEU A 58 5.33 1.56 -15.62
N ASP A 59 5.55 2.87 -15.56
CA ASP A 59 6.43 3.48 -14.55
C ASP A 59 5.91 3.22 -13.12
N THR A 60 4.59 3.24 -12.93
CA THR A 60 3.95 2.92 -11.65
C THR A 60 4.16 1.46 -11.25
N VAL A 61 4.10 0.54 -12.22
CA VAL A 61 4.33 -0.90 -11.99
C VAL A 61 5.80 -1.17 -11.68
N ASN A 62 6.72 -0.54 -12.40
CA ASN A 62 8.15 -0.60 -12.10
C ASN A 62 8.44 -0.09 -10.68
N LEU A 63 7.84 1.04 -10.29
CA LEU A 63 7.94 1.56 -8.93
C LEU A 63 7.38 0.58 -7.90
N ALA A 64 6.26 -0.09 -8.16
CA ALA A 64 5.70 -1.09 -7.25
C ALA A 64 6.65 -2.28 -7.06
N MET A 65 7.34 -2.71 -8.12
CA MET A 65 8.34 -3.78 -8.05
C MET A 65 9.55 -3.37 -7.21
N GLU A 66 10.06 -2.16 -7.39
CA GLU A 66 11.17 -1.61 -6.57
C GLU A 66 10.79 -1.46 -5.09
N MET A 67 9.51 -1.23 -4.80
CA MET A 67 9.00 -0.94 -3.45
C MET A 67 8.32 -2.13 -2.76
N LYS A 68 8.44 -3.34 -3.32
CA LYS A 68 7.87 -4.56 -2.75
C LYS A 68 8.31 -4.78 -1.29
N ASP A 69 9.59 -4.49 -0.99
CA ASP A 69 10.18 -4.62 0.34
C ASP A 69 9.86 -3.43 1.27
N GLN A 70 8.93 -2.55 0.87
CA GLN A 70 8.48 -1.39 1.66
C GLN A 70 6.97 -1.43 1.91
N GLY A 71 6.34 -2.60 1.77
CA GLY A 71 4.93 -2.84 2.09
C GLY A 71 3.99 -2.71 0.89
N VAL A 72 4.50 -2.48 -0.32
CA VAL A 72 3.70 -2.50 -1.55
C VAL A 72 3.39 -3.95 -1.92
N ILE A 73 2.12 -4.27 -2.13
CA ILE A 73 1.65 -5.63 -2.43
C ILE A 73 0.91 -5.77 -3.75
N GLY A 74 0.65 -4.67 -4.45
CA GLY A 74 -0.10 -4.71 -5.69
C GLY A 74 -0.38 -3.34 -6.29
N ILE A 75 -1.17 -3.39 -7.37
CA ILE A 75 -1.60 -2.25 -8.17
C ILE A 75 -3.13 -2.17 -8.14
N ASP A 76 -3.65 -0.96 -8.23
CA ASP A 76 -5.07 -0.66 -8.42
C ASP A 76 -5.25 0.20 -9.69
N LEU A 77 -6.40 0.07 -10.37
CA LEU A 77 -6.76 0.93 -11.51
C LEU A 77 -8.03 1.73 -11.17
N SER A 78 -7.85 3.00 -10.82
CA SER A 78 -8.91 3.87 -10.31
C SER A 78 -8.95 5.21 -11.06
N GLY A 79 -9.30 6.32 -10.42
CA GLY A 79 -9.61 7.58 -11.10
C GLY A 79 -11.03 7.61 -11.70
N ASN A 80 -11.29 8.55 -12.61
CA ASN A 80 -12.61 8.75 -13.20
C ASN A 80 -12.97 7.57 -14.14
N PRO A 81 -14.08 6.83 -13.90
CA PRO A 81 -14.42 5.65 -14.68
C PRO A 81 -14.94 5.94 -16.10
N VAL A 82 -15.26 7.20 -16.40
CA VAL A 82 -15.79 7.64 -17.71
C VAL A 82 -14.65 8.01 -18.68
N VAL A 83 -13.41 7.98 -18.23
CA VAL A 83 -12.22 8.24 -19.07
C VAL A 83 -11.30 7.03 -19.10
N GLY A 84 -10.39 7.02 -20.08
CA GLY A 84 -9.42 5.97 -20.28
C GLY A 84 -10.00 4.76 -21.01
N GLU A 85 -9.16 4.11 -21.81
CA GLU A 85 -9.51 2.87 -22.52
C GLU A 85 -8.76 1.71 -21.88
N TRP A 86 -9.44 0.58 -21.65
CA TRP A 86 -8.83 -0.58 -20.97
C TRP A 86 -7.52 -1.04 -21.62
N GLU A 87 -7.46 -1.02 -22.96
CA GLU A 87 -6.27 -1.39 -23.74
C GLU A 87 -5.04 -0.52 -23.43
N THR A 88 -5.23 0.68 -22.88
CA THR A 88 -4.14 1.58 -22.47
C THR A 88 -3.38 1.04 -21.26
N TYR A 89 -4.06 0.34 -20.34
CA TYR A 89 -3.49 -0.14 -19.08
C TYR A 89 -3.12 -1.62 -19.10
N LEU A 90 -3.74 -2.39 -20.01
CA LEU A 90 -3.48 -3.82 -20.15
C LEU A 90 -1.98 -4.18 -20.31
N PRO A 91 -1.12 -3.40 -20.99
CA PRO A 91 0.31 -3.71 -21.07
C PRO A 91 1.06 -3.60 -19.73
N ALA A 92 0.49 -2.87 -18.77
CA ALA A 92 1.09 -2.62 -17.45
C ALA A 92 0.55 -3.57 -16.37
N LEU A 93 -0.62 -4.18 -16.57
CA LEU A 93 -1.30 -5.05 -15.61
C LEU A 93 -1.08 -6.53 -15.95
#